data_AF-A0A956J038-F1
#
_entry.id   AF-A0A956J038-F1
#
_cell.length_a   1.000
_cell.length_b   1.000
_cell.length_c   1.000
_cell.angle_alpha   90.00
_cell.angle_beta   90.00
_cell.angle_gamma   90.00
#
_symmetry.space_group_name_H-M   'P 1'
#
loop_
_entity.id
_entity.type
_entity.pdbx_description
1 polymer ?
#
loop_
_entity_poly.entity_id
_entity_poly.type
_entity_poly.pdbx_seq_one_letter_code
_entity_poly.pdbx_strand_id
1 'polypeptide(L)'
;MSSEAASAEASDAPAHPQSRLLPLALTALGVVYGDIGTSPLYALRECFHGEHAVAPTPDNILGVLSLIFWSLTVVISIKYLGYVMRADNRGEGGILALMALATSTGKLKRYTRATVLLLGLFGAALLYGDGMITPAISVLSAVEGLGSSPSMQHLVIPITIGILIALFAMQSRGTAGVGAIFGPVTLLWFIVLAILG
;
A
#
# COMPACT_ATOMS: atom_id res chain seq x y z
N MET A 1 -42.00 -11.91 51.55
CA MET A 1 -41.81 -13.25 50.94
C MET A 1 -42.36 -13.17 49.53
N SER A 2 -41.69 -13.42 48.42
CA SER A 2 -40.29 -13.55 47.97
C SER A 2 -40.43 -13.90 46.47
N SER A 3 -39.41 -13.58 45.65
CA SER A 3 -39.33 -13.87 44.21
C SER A 3 -40.14 -12.89 43.35
N GLU A 4 -39.55 -12.06 42.50
CA GLU A 4 -38.78 -12.49 41.33
C GLU A 4 -37.84 -11.34 40.89
N ALA A 5 -36.58 -11.41 41.30
CA ALA A 5 -35.52 -10.51 40.84
C ALA A 5 -34.25 -11.33 40.66
N ALA A 6 -34.14 -12.00 39.52
CA ALA A 6 -32.86 -12.50 38.99
C ALA A 6 -33.14 -13.07 37.61
N SER A 7 -32.58 -12.46 36.57
CA SER A 7 -31.85 -13.16 35.49
C SER A 7 -31.52 -12.20 34.35
N ALA A 8 -30.25 -12.20 33.96
CA ALA A 8 -29.66 -11.64 32.73
C ALA A 8 -28.96 -10.27 32.83
N GLU A 9 -28.08 -10.09 33.81
CA GLU A 9 -26.80 -9.43 33.52
C GLU A 9 -25.87 -10.47 32.90
N ALA A 10 -25.89 -10.54 31.57
CA ALA A 10 -24.85 -11.22 30.81
C ALA A 10 -23.55 -10.43 31.00
N SER A 11 -22.64 -11.04 31.75
CA SER A 11 -21.28 -10.58 32.01
C SER A 11 -20.55 -10.28 30.70
N ASP A 12 -20.31 -8.99 30.43
CA ASP A 12 -19.38 -8.51 29.42
C ASP A 12 -17.95 -8.76 29.94
N ALA A 13 -17.44 -9.97 29.68
CA ALA A 13 -16.07 -10.32 30.01
C ALA A 13 -15.11 -9.67 28.99
N PRO A 14 -14.06 -8.95 29.43
CA PRO A 14 -13.13 -8.29 28.52
C PRO A 14 -12.29 -9.34 27.78
N ALA A 15 -12.52 -9.47 26.47
CA ALA A 15 -11.74 -10.35 25.60
C ALA A 15 -10.23 -9.99 25.61
N HIS A 16 -9.38 -11.00 25.80
CA HIS A 16 -7.92 -10.89 25.92
C HIS A 16 -7.25 -10.06 24.79
N PRO A 17 -6.24 -9.22 25.09
CA PRO A 17 -5.54 -8.36 24.12
C PRO A 17 -4.92 -9.10 22.93
N GLN A 18 -4.53 -10.37 23.10
CA GLN A 18 -3.87 -11.18 22.07
C GLN A 18 -4.78 -11.55 20.89
N SER A 19 -6.10 -11.66 21.08
CA SER A 19 -7.03 -12.07 20.01
C SER A 19 -7.25 -10.98 18.95
N ARG A 20 -6.94 -9.72 19.28
CA ARG A 20 -7.02 -8.58 18.34
C ARG A 20 -5.74 -8.34 17.55
N LEU A 21 -4.60 -8.87 18.00
CA LEU A 21 -3.30 -8.62 17.35
C LEU A 21 -3.16 -9.35 16.02
N LEU A 22 -3.62 -10.60 15.95
CA LEU A 22 -3.54 -11.39 14.72
C LEU A 22 -4.35 -10.80 13.55
N PRO A 23 -5.64 -10.42 13.71
CA PRO A 23 -6.39 -9.76 12.64
C PRO A 23 -5.84 -8.37 12.29
N LEU A 24 -5.32 -7.61 13.27
CA LEU A 24 -4.64 -6.35 12.98
C LEU A 24 -3.35 -6.56 12.16
N ALA A 25 -2.54 -7.55 12.54
CA ALA A 25 -1.30 -7.87 11.85
C ALA A 25 -1.56 -8.37 10.42
N LEU A 26 -2.57 -9.22 10.22
CA LEU A 26 -2.99 -9.69 8.89
C LEU A 26 -3.50 -8.53 8.02
N THR A 27 -4.25 -7.61 8.60
CA THR A 27 -4.73 -6.42 7.88
C THR A 27 -3.55 -5.52 7.49
N ALA A 28 -2.63 -5.25 8.42
CA ALA A 28 -1.45 -4.43 8.16
C ALA A 28 -0.53 -5.09 7.11
N LEU A 29 -0.29 -6.40 7.21
CA LEU A 29 0.47 -7.16 6.21
C LEU A 29 -0.21 -7.11 4.84
N GLY A 30 -1.52 -7.35 4.77
CA GLY A 30 -2.23 -7.35 3.50
C GLY A 30 -2.26 -5.99 2.81
N VAL A 31 -2.33 -4.90 3.58
CA VAL A 31 -2.24 -3.54 3.04
C VAL A 31 -0.82 -3.23 2.57
N VAL A 32 0.19 -3.47 3.40
CA VAL A 32 1.60 -3.16 3.07
C VAL A 32 2.11 -4.01 1.92
N TYR A 33 1.87 -5.32 1.95
CA TYR A 33 2.28 -6.21 0.87
C TYR A 33 1.40 -6.09 -0.38
N GLY A 34 0.14 -5.64 -0.24
CA GLY A 34 -0.69 -5.32 -1.39
C GLY A 34 -0.12 -4.14 -2.19
N ASP A 35 0.30 -3.09 -1.50
CA ASP A 35 0.93 -1.91 -2.12
C ASP A 35 2.29 -2.25 -2.77
N ILE A 36 3.13 -3.00 -2.04
CA ILE A 36 4.43 -3.45 -2.55
C ILE A 36 4.28 -4.42 -3.73
N GLY A 37 3.32 -5.35 -3.67
CA GLY A 37 3.18 -6.43 -4.64
C GLY A 37 2.50 -6.03 -5.95
N THR A 38 1.65 -5.01 -5.93
CA THR A 38 0.99 -4.50 -7.14
C THR A 38 1.93 -3.68 -8.01
N SER A 39 2.97 -3.05 -7.41
CA SER A 39 3.89 -2.19 -8.13
C SER A 39 4.68 -2.87 -9.27
N PRO A 40 5.27 -4.05 -9.04
CA PRO A 40 5.89 -4.84 -10.11
C PRO A 40 4.92 -5.24 -11.22
N LEU A 41 3.64 -5.47 -10.92
CA LEU A 41 2.67 -5.96 -11.91
C LEU A 41 2.33 -4.89 -12.95
N TYR A 42 2.06 -3.66 -12.51
CA TYR A 42 1.83 -2.57 -13.46
C TYR A 42 3.13 -2.19 -14.18
N ALA A 43 4.29 -2.21 -13.48
CA ALA A 43 5.57 -1.89 -14.10
C ALA A 43 5.92 -2.89 -15.22
N LEU A 44 5.72 -4.19 -14.98
CA LEU A 44 5.89 -5.23 -15.98
C LEU A 44 4.95 -5.02 -17.17
N ARG A 45 3.68 -4.68 -16.89
CA ARG A 45 2.71 -4.39 -17.95
C ARG A 45 3.15 -3.21 -18.82
N GLU A 46 3.52 -2.09 -18.20
CA GLU A 46 3.95 -0.86 -18.88
C GLU A 46 5.20 -1.07 -19.73
N CYS A 47 6.13 -1.94 -19.30
CA CYS A 47 7.32 -2.26 -20.09
C CYS A 47 7.00 -2.95 -21.43
N PHE A 48 5.90 -3.71 -21.50
CA PHE A 48 5.52 -4.52 -22.67
C PHE A 48 4.27 -4.01 -23.40
N HIS A 49 3.54 -3.06 -22.82
CA HIS A 49 2.30 -2.51 -23.35
C HIS A 49 2.33 -0.98 -23.23
N GLY A 50 2.41 -0.27 -24.36
CA GLY A 50 2.49 1.18 -24.41
C GLY A 50 3.19 1.68 -25.67
N GLU A 51 3.24 3.00 -25.87
CA GLU A 51 3.92 3.63 -27.02
C GLU A 51 5.43 3.32 -27.05
N HIS A 52 6.04 3.10 -25.89
CA HIS A 52 7.47 2.85 -25.73
C HIS A 52 7.76 1.39 -25.32
N ALA A 53 6.83 0.47 -25.63
CA ALA A 53 6.94 -0.93 -25.24
C ALA A 53 8.16 -1.60 -25.86
N VAL A 54 8.88 -2.33 -25.03
CA VAL A 54 9.99 -3.18 -25.48
C VAL A 54 9.40 -4.46 -26.06
N ALA A 55 9.96 -4.96 -27.16
CA ALA A 55 9.51 -6.22 -27.74
C ALA A 55 9.62 -7.37 -26.71
N PRO A 56 8.59 -8.22 -26.54
CA PRO A 56 8.59 -9.33 -25.59
C PRO A 56 9.47 -10.49 -26.08
N THR A 57 10.77 -10.24 -26.22
CA THR A 57 11.79 -11.25 -26.48
C THR A 57 12.25 -11.87 -25.16
N PRO A 58 12.75 -13.12 -25.16
CA PRO A 58 13.25 -13.76 -23.95
C PRO A 58 14.27 -12.91 -23.18
N ASP A 59 15.19 -12.26 -23.90
CA ASP A 59 16.23 -11.41 -23.31
C ASP A 59 15.65 -10.18 -22.61
N ASN A 60 14.65 -9.54 -23.22
CA ASN A 60 13.99 -8.36 -22.63
C ASN A 60 13.12 -8.74 -21.43
N ILE A 61 12.44 -9.89 -21.47
CA ILE A 61 11.67 -10.41 -20.34
C ILE A 61 12.58 -10.67 -19.15
N LEU A 62 13.69 -11.39 -19.35
CA LEU A 62 14.66 -11.65 -18.29
C LEU A 62 15.33 -10.37 -17.78
N GLY A 63 15.63 -9.42 -18.67
CA GLY A 63 16.16 -8.11 -18.32
C GLY A 63 15.22 -7.32 -17.41
N VAL A 64 13.94 -7.19 -17.79
CA VAL A 64 12.93 -6.47 -16.99
C VAL A 64 12.69 -7.17 -15.64
N LEU A 65 12.54 -8.50 -15.63
CA LEU A 65 12.37 -9.27 -14.39
C LEU A 65 13.56 -9.10 -13.45
N SER A 66 14.79 -9.12 -13.98
CA SER A 66 16.01 -8.88 -13.22
C SER A 66 16.03 -7.46 -12.62
N LEU A 67 15.67 -6.44 -13.40
CA LEU A 67 15.59 -5.06 -12.92
C LEU A 67 14.56 -4.91 -11.80
N ILE A 68 13.38 -5.51 -11.94
CA ILE A 68 12.35 -5.53 -10.89
C ILE A 68 12.90 -6.22 -9.63
N PHE A 69 13.49 -7.41 -9.78
CA PHE A 69 14.04 -8.18 -8.67
C PHE A 69 15.12 -7.41 -7.91
N TRP A 70 16.10 -6.83 -8.61
CA TRP A 70 17.17 -6.07 -8.00
C TRP A 70 16.68 -4.75 -7.41
N SER A 71 15.74 -4.07 -8.08
CA SER A 71 15.12 -2.85 -7.57
C SER A 71 14.42 -3.11 -6.24
N LEU A 72 13.54 -4.12 -6.17
CA LEU A 72 12.86 -4.48 -4.92
C LEU A 72 13.85 -4.89 -3.83
N THR A 73 14.87 -5.68 -4.17
CA THR A 73 15.90 -6.10 -3.21
C THR A 73 16.65 -4.91 -2.63
N VAL A 74 17.16 -4.01 -3.49
CA VAL A 74 17.94 -2.84 -3.04
C VAL A 74 17.06 -1.84 -2.32
N VAL A 75 15.86 -1.55 -2.85
CA VAL A 75 14.96 -0.57 -2.25
C VAL A 75 14.42 -1.12 -0.92
N ILE A 76 13.71 -2.25 -0.92
CA ILE A 76 12.99 -2.72 0.26
C ILE A 76 13.96 -3.29 1.31
N SER A 77 14.89 -4.15 0.90
CA SER A 77 15.76 -4.84 1.87
C SER A 77 16.93 -3.98 2.32
N ILE A 78 17.63 -3.32 1.39
CA ILE A 78 18.85 -2.57 1.75
C ILE A 78 18.51 -1.15 2.20
N LYS A 79 17.81 -0.36 1.37
CA LYS A 79 17.52 1.05 1.68
C LYS A 79 16.51 1.16 2.84
N TYR A 80 15.37 0.49 2.74
CA TYR A 80 14.32 0.63 3.74
C TYR A 80 14.69 -0.05 5.06
N LEU A 81 15.05 -1.33 5.03
CA LEU A 81 15.43 -2.07 6.25
C LEU A 81 16.76 -1.58 6.86
N GLY A 82 17.75 -1.27 6.03
CA GLY A 82 19.10 -0.89 6.49
C GLY A 82 19.22 0.56 6.98
N TYR A 83 18.46 1.50 6.40
CA TYR A 83 18.57 2.92 6.74
C TYR A 83 17.26 3.52 7.23
N VAL A 84 16.17 3.42 6.45
CA VAL A 84 14.91 4.14 6.75
C VAL A 84 14.29 3.66 8.06
N MET A 85 14.22 2.34 8.29
CA MET A 85 13.66 1.76 9.52
C MET A 85 14.52 2.01 10.76
N ARG A 86 15.79 2.41 10.60
CA ARG A 86 16.66 2.82 11.71
C ARG A 86 16.50 4.30 12.06
N ALA A 87 15.99 5.10 11.12
CA ALA A 87 15.68 6.49 11.34
C ALA A 87 14.25 6.57 11.89
N ASP A 88 14.11 6.37 13.20
CA ASP A 88 12.84 6.55 13.91
C ASP A 88 12.87 7.81 14.79
N ASN A 89 11.70 8.35 15.07
CA ASN A 89 11.52 9.39 16.07
C ASN A 89 10.61 8.84 17.18
N ARG A 90 11.21 8.28 18.24
CA ARG A 90 10.46 7.68 19.37
C ARG A 90 9.54 6.53 18.93
N GLY A 91 9.99 5.73 17.97
CA GLY A 91 9.20 4.63 17.40
C GLY A 91 8.16 5.06 16.36
N GLU A 92 8.04 6.36 16.04
CA GLU A 92 7.28 6.83 14.88
C GLU A 92 8.20 6.96 13.66
N GLY A 93 7.81 6.33 12.56
CA GLY A 93 8.50 6.40 11.27
C GLY A 93 7.84 7.38 10.30
N GLY A 94 8.49 7.60 9.16
CA GLY A 94 7.92 8.37 8.05
C GLY A 94 8.39 9.82 7.99
N ILE A 95 8.04 10.47 6.88
CA ILE A 95 8.64 11.75 6.50
C ILE A 95 8.30 12.90 7.46
N LEU A 96 7.10 12.87 8.05
CA LEU A 96 6.64 13.85 9.03
C LEU A 96 7.31 13.64 10.40
N ALA A 97 7.46 12.38 10.83
CA ALA A 97 8.15 12.04 12.07
C ALA A 97 9.65 12.41 12.01
N LEU A 98 10.29 12.14 10.86
CA LEU A 98 11.68 12.51 10.60
C LEU A 98 11.88 14.03 10.48
N MET A 99 10.95 14.74 9.84
CA MET A 99 10.96 16.20 9.81
C MET A 99 10.81 16.79 11.23
N ALA A 100 9.91 16.24 12.04
CA ALA A 100 9.74 16.66 13.43
C ALA A 100 11.00 16.41 14.27
N LEU A 101 11.63 15.24 14.14
CA LEU A 101 12.91 14.95 14.80
C LEU A 101 14.02 15.91 14.38
N ALA A 102 14.18 16.07 13.06
CA ALA A 102 15.21 16.93 12.50
C ALA A 102 15.03 18.40 12.90
N THR A 103 13.80 18.88 13.11
CA THR A 103 13.54 20.26 13.52
C THR A 103 13.44 20.48 15.03
N SER A 104 13.22 19.41 15.82
CA SER A 104 13.16 19.44 17.29
C SER A 104 14.53 19.61 17.96
N THR A 105 15.61 19.32 17.23
CA THR A 105 16.98 19.48 17.74
C THR A 105 17.32 20.97 17.75
N GLY A 106 17.03 21.67 18.85
CA GLY A 106 17.14 23.13 19.03
C GLY A 106 18.51 23.79 18.80
N LYS A 107 19.47 23.08 18.19
CA LYS A 107 20.81 23.55 17.83
C LYS A 107 20.95 23.97 16.36
N LEU A 108 19.91 23.87 15.55
CA LEU A 108 19.96 24.21 14.12
C LEU A 108 19.92 25.72 13.89
N LYS A 109 20.81 26.21 13.04
CA LYS A 109 20.78 27.61 12.55
C LYS A 109 19.47 27.85 11.78
N ARG A 110 18.96 29.09 11.82
CA ARG A 110 17.67 29.48 11.20
C ARG A 110 17.54 29.05 9.74
N TYR A 111 18.62 29.16 8.96
CA TYR A 111 18.64 28.71 7.55
C TYR A 111 18.50 27.19 7.43
N THR A 112 19.24 26.41 8.22
CA THR A 112 19.21 24.95 8.16
C THR A 112 17.84 24.41 8.55
N ARG A 113 17.21 25.01 9.58
CA ARG A 113 15.84 24.66 9.97
C ARG A 113 14.84 24.93 8.85
N ALA A 114 14.94 26.07 8.16
CA ALA A 114 14.09 26.38 7.02
C ALA A 114 14.29 25.40 5.86
N THR A 115 15.54 25.05 5.55
CA THR A 115 15.86 24.05 4.51
C THR A 115 15.28 22.67 4.84
N VAL A 116 15.42 22.20 6.08
CA VAL A 116 14.86 20.90 6.51
C VAL A 116 13.33 20.89 6.41
N LEU A 117 12.66 21.98 6.82
CA LEU A 117 11.21 22.11 6.69
C LEU A 117 10.77 22.07 5.22
N LEU A 118 11.46 22.80 4.33
CA LEU A 118 11.16 22.79 2.91
C LEU A 118 11.36 21.41 2.29
N LEU A 119 12.46 20.73 2.61
CA LEU A 119 12.73 19.36 2.15
C LEU A 119 11.68 18.37 2.62
N GLY A 120 11.27 18.46 3.89
CA GLY A 120 10.24 17.57 4.41
C GLY A 120 8.85 17.87 3.81
N LEU A 121 8.52 19.15 3.58
CA LEU A 121 7.24 19.53 2.96
C LEU A 121 7.19 19.06 1.51
N PHE A 122 8.30 19.23 0.79
CA PHE A 122 8.47 18.70 -0.56
C PHE A 122 8.29 17.18 -0.58
N GLY A 123 8.93 16.46 0.35
CA GLY A 123 8.78 15.02 0.45
C GLY A 123 7.36 14.57 0.83
N ALA A 124 6.67 15.31 1.72
CA ALA A 124 5.28 15.04 2.05
C ALA A 124 4.35 15.25 0.85
N ALA A 125 4.63 16.26 0.00
CA ALA A 125 3.90 16.48 -1.25
C ALA A 125 4.13 15.35 -2.25
N LEU A 126 5.37 14.84 -2.37
CA LEU A 126 5.66 13.67 -3.20
C LEU A 126 4.92 12.42 -2.71
N LEU A 127 4.90 12.18 -1.39
CA LEU A 127 4.18 11.05 -0.81
C LEU A 127 2.67 11.16 -1.03
N TYR A 128 2.11 12.38 -0.94
CA TYR A 128 0.70 12.63 -1.23
C TYR A 128 0.38 12.37 -2.71
N GLY A 129 1.26 12.81 -3.62
CA GLY A 129 1.14 12.53 -5.05
C GLY A 129 1.18 11.03 -5.35
N ASP A 130 2.13 10.32 -4.77
CA ASP A 130 2.27 8.85 -4.90
C ASP A 130 1.00 8.13 -4.42
N GLY A 131 0.49 8.51 -3.25
CA GLY A 131 -0.75 7.97 -2.70
C GLY A 131 -2.01 8.25 -3.56
N MET A 132 -2.00 9.29 -4.39
CA MET A 132 -3.08 9.56 -5.34
C MET A 132 -2.93 8.80 -6.66
N ILE A 133 -1.70 8.60 -7.13
CA ILE A 133 -1.39 8.00 -8.44
C ILE A 133 -1.57 6.48 -8.40
N THR A 134 -1.10 5.82 -7.33
CA THR A 134 -1.07 4.35 -7.24
C THR A 134 -2.45 3.69 -7.42
N PRO A 135 -3.55 4.15 -6.78
CA PRO A 135 -4.88 3.56 -7.00
C PRO A 135 -5.35 3.71 -8.45
N ALA A 136 -5.03 4.84 -9.10
CA ALA A 136 -5.45 5.10 -10.47
C ALA A 136 -4.71 4.18 -11.46
N ILE A 137 -3.38 4.11 -11.37
CA ILE A 137 -2.56 3.27 -12.25
C ILE A 137 -2.89 1.79 -12.00
N SER A 138 -2.95 1.35 -10.75
CA SER A 138 -3.19 -0.06 -10.45
C SER A 138 -4.56 -0.55 -10.96
N VAL A 139 -5.62 0.25 -10.83
CA VAL A 139 -6.96 -0.13 -11.34
C VAL A 139 -6.97 -0.09 -12.87
N LEU A 140 -6.38 0.94 -13.49
CA LEU A 140 -6.29 1.05 -14.95
C LEU A 140 -5.56 -0.16 -15.54
N SER A 141 -4.37 -0.49 -15.04
CA SER A 141 -3.58 -1.63 -15.50
C SER A 141 -4.32 -2.97 -15.30
N ALA A 142 -5.11 -3.11 -14.24
CA ALA A 142 -5.93 -4.30 -14.01
C ALA A 142 -7.09 -4.42 -15.03
N VAL A 143 -7.80 -3.32 -15.31
CA VAL A 143 -8.92 -3.30 -16.27
C VAL A 143 -8.42 -3.52 -17.69
N GLU A 144 -7.31 -2.91 -18.08
CA GLU A 144 -6.67 -3.16 -19.37
C GLU A 144 -6.18 -4.61 -19.48
N GLY A 145 -5.78 -5.23 -18.37
CA GLY A 145 -5.43 -6.65 -18.29
C GLY A 145 -6.53 -7.59 -18.75
N LEU A 146 -7.79 -7.21 -18.55
CA LEU A 146 -8.97 -7.97 -18.96
C LEU A 146 -9.34 -7.73 -20.43
N GLY A 147 -8.86 -6.63 -21.03
CA GLY A 147 -9.28 -6.11 -22.32
C GLY A 147 -8.48 -6.64 -23.53
N SER A 148 -8.46 -7.95 -23.78
CA SER A 148 -7.77 -8.52 -24.97
C SER A 148 -8.55 -8.36 -26.29
N SER A 149 -9.72 -7.72 -26.27
CA SER A 149 -10.60 -7.55 -27.45
C SER A 149 -10.74 -6.07 -27.84
N PRO A 150 -10.64 -5.70 -29.14
CA PRO A 150 -10.68 -4.30 -29.59
C PRO A 150 -11.94 -3.53 -29.17
N SER A 151 -13.06 -4.23 -29.01
CA SER A 151 -14.33 -3.65 -28.56
C SER A 151 -14.38 -3.33 -27.06
N MET A 152 -13.44 -3.79 -26.24
CA MET A 152 -13.40 -3.42 -24.81
C MET A 152 -12.51 -2.19 -24.54
N GLN A 153 -11.67 -1.78 -25.48
CA GLN A 153 -10.71 -0.69 -25.28
C GLN A 153 -11.37 0.66 -24.97
N HIS A 154 -12.52 0.95 -25.59
CA HIS A 154 -13.27 2.19 -25.32
C HIS A 154 -14.03 2.16 -23.98
N LEU A 155 -14.20 0.98 -23.36
CA LEU A 155 -14.81 0.83 -22.04
C LEU A 155 -13.79 0.86 -20.89
N VAL A 156 -12.50 0.70 -21.16
CA VAL A 156 -11.45 0.68 -20.13
C VAL A 156 -11.51 1.92 -19.24
N ILE A 157 -11.52 3.11 -19.84
CA ILE A 157 -11.50 4.38 -19.11
C ILE A 157 -12.81 4.56 -18.30
N PRO A 158 -14.02 4.42 -18.88
CA PRO A 158 -15.27 4.49 -18.11
C PRO A 158 -15.36 3.47 -16.96
N ILE A 159 -14.93 2.23 -17.18
CA ILE A 159 -14.94 1.18 -16.14
C ILE A 159 -13.98 1.55 -15.02
N THR A 160 -12.76 1.99 -15.35
CA THR A 160 -11.75 2.42 -14.36
C THR A 160 -12.29 3.55 -13.49
N ILE A 161 -12.89 4.58 -14.11
CA ILE A 161 -13.51 5.70 -13.38
C ILE A 161 -14.65 5.19 -12.48
N GLY A 162 -15.51 4.31 -12.99
CA GLY A 162 -16.60 3.70 -12.23
C GLY A 162 -16.11 2.93 -11.00
N ILE A 163 -15.05 2.12 -11.16
CA ILE A 163 -14.43 1.37 -10.07
C ILE A 163 -13.83 2.33 -9.04
N LEU A 164 -13.09 3.36 -9.46
CA LEU A 164 -12.50 4.34 -8.54
C LEU A 164 -13.58 5.07 -7.75
N ILE A 165 -14.65 5.55 -8.41
CA ILE A 165 -15.77 6.21 -7.72
C ILE A 165 -16.41 5.26 -6.70
N ALA A 166 -16.66 4.00 -7.07
CA ALA A 166 -17.25 3.03 -6.16
C ALA A 166 -16.33 2.74 -4.96
N LEU A 167 -15.04 2.51 -5.19
CA LEU A 167 -14.06 2.26 -4.14
C LEU A 167 -13.94 3.45 -3.18
N PHE A 168 -13.79 4.67 -3.69
CA PHE A 168 -13.69 5.87 -2.85
C PHE A 168 -15.01 6.18 -2.13
N ALA A 169 -16.17 5.95 -2.76
CA ALA A 169 -17.47 6.09 -2.11
C ALA A 169 -17.63 5.09 -0.95
N MET A 170 -17.15 3.85 -1.10
CA MET A 170 -17.16 2.87 -0.02
C MET A 170 -16.17 3.25 1.10
N GLN A 171 -14.96 3.71 0.76
CA GLN A 171 -13.96 4.14 1.73
C GLN A 171 -14.41 5.36 2.57
N SER A 172 -15.23 6.25 1.99
CA SER A 172 -15.78 7.41 2.70
C SER A 172 -16.64 7.05 3.93
N ARG A 173 -17.18 5.82 3.99
CA ARG A 173 -17.96 5.31 5.12
C ARG A 173 -17.10 4.65 6.22
N GLY A 174 -15.79 4.61 6.03
CA GLY A 174 -14.82 4.02 6.95
C GLY A 174 -13.94 2.96 6.28
N THR A 175 -12.64 2.98 6.61
CA THR A 175 -11.64 2.08 6.03
C THR A 175 -11.52 0.74 6.76
N ALA A 176 -12.12 0.61 7.95
CA ALA A 176 -12.01 -0.59 8.77
C ALA A 176 -12.59 -1.85 8.10
N GLY A 177 -13.74 -1.73 7.45
CA GLY A 177 -14.37 -2.86 6.75
C GLY A 177 -13.62 -3.28 5.49
N VAL A 178 -13.09 -2.32 4.74
CA VAL A 178 -12.29 -2.58 3.53
C VAL A 178 -10.96 -3.25 3.90
N GLY A 179 -10.27 -2.73 4.93
CA GLY A 179 -9.01 -3.31 5.41
C GLY A 179 -9.16 -4.76 5.88
N ALA A 180 -10.25 -5.09 6.56
CA ALA A 180 -10.52 -6.45 7.04
C ALA A 180 -10.68 -7.48 5.92
N ILE A 181 -11.16 -7.07 4.74
CA ILE A 181 -11.31 -7.94 3.56
C ILE A 181 -9.98 -8.03 2.79
N PHE A 182 -9.23 -6.93 2.72
CA PHE A 182 -7.95 -6.88 2.01
C PHE A 182 -6.95 -7.90 2.55
N GLY A 183 -6.77 -8.00 3.88
CA GLY A 183 -5.84 -8.96 4.51
C GLY A 183 -5.96 -10.39 3.99
N PRO A 184 -7.13 -11.04 4.14
CA PRO A 184 -7.39 -12.38 3.63
C PRO A 184 -7.24 -12.52 2.11
N VAL A 185 -7.69 -11.52 1.33
CA VAL A 185 -7.59 -11.54 -0.14
C VAL A 185 -6.13 -11.51 -0.59
N THR A 186 -5.31 -10.63 -0.02
CA THR A 186 -3.88 -10.56 -0.34
C THR A 186 -3.16 -11.85 0.07
N LEU A 187 -3.52 -12.43 1.21
CA LEU A 187 -2.96 -13.72 1.66
C LEU A 187 -3.31 -14.85 0.68
N LEU A 188 -4.57 -14.94 0.27
CA LEU A 188 -5.01 -15.92 -0.73
C LEU A 188 -4.26 -15.74 -2.04
N TRP A 189 -4.11 -14.49 -2.49
CA TRP A 189 -3.37 -14.18 -3.71
C TRP A 189 -1.91 -14.63 -3.64
N PHE A 190 -1.20 -14.36 -2.54
CA PHE A 190 0.18 -14.84 -2.37
C PHE A 190 0.27 -16.37 -2.32
N ILE A 191 -0.70 -17.04 -1.70
CA ILE A 191 -0.75 -18.51 -1.71
C ILE A 191 -0.89 -19.04 -3.15
N VAL A 192 -1.76 -18.43 -3.95
CA VAL A 192 -1.95 -18.79 -5.36
C VAL A 192 -0.64 -18.61 -6.14
N LEU A 193 0.04 -17.47 -5.98
CA LEU A 193 1.34 -17.24 -6.62
C LEU A 193 2.40 -18.23 -6.16
N ALA A 194 2.51 -18.50 -4.85
CA ALA A 194 3.50 -19.43 -4.31
C ALA A 194 3.31 -20.87 -4.83
N ILE A 195 2.07 -21.27 -5.13
CA ILE A 195 1.75 -22.58 -5.70
C ILE A 195 2.03 -22.61 -7.21
N LEU A 196 1.69 -21.54 -7.94
CA LEU A 196 1.82 -21.50 -9.40
C LEU A 196 3.23 -21.17 -9.89
N GLY A 197 4.05 -20.49 -9.07
CA GLY A 197 5.39 -20.02 -9.43
C GLY A 197 5.37 -18.63 -10.04
#